data_AF-A0A8C4DEU9-F1
#
_entry.id   AF-A0A8C4DEU9-F1
#
_cell.length_a   1.000
_cell.length_b   1.000
_cell.length_c   1.000
_cell.angle_alpha   90.00
_cell.angle_beta   90.00
_cell.angle_gamma   90.00
#
_symmetry.space_group_name_H-M   'P 1'
#
loop_
_entity.id
_entity.type
_entity.pdbx_description
1 polymer ?
#
loop_
_entity_poly.entity_id
_entity_poly.type
_entity_poly.pdbx_seq_one_letter_code
_entity_poly.pdbx_strand_id
1 'polypeptide(L)'
;RKFYSLMRKFHLTKDFFQENNVALLNHPVCSPDLNPIENVWGWMAREVYKNGRQFQTVDALCEAIFTTWSNVPTMLLETLASSMYKRIFEVINNNGGPTHY
;
A
#
# COMPACT_ATOMS: atom_id res chain seq x y z
N ARG A 1 3.92 -8.40 -3.11
CA ARG A 1 4.90 -7.87 -4.11
C ARG A 1 4.43 -7.83 -5.59
N LYS A 2 3.34 -8.50 -6.03
CA LYS A 2 2.90 -8.47 -7.46
C LYS A 2 1.48 -7.92 -7.73
N PHE A 3 0.69 -7.61 -6.72
CA PHE A 3 -0.77 -7.41 -6.87
C PHE A 3 -1.16 -6.27 -7.83
N TYR A 4 -0.59 -5.07 -7.69
CA TYR A 4 -0.93 -3.93 -8.56
C TYR A 4 -0.41 -4.09 -10.00
N SER A 5 0.77 -4.71 -10.18
CA SER A 5 1.31 -4.99 -11.52
C SER A 5 0.51 -6.06 -12.26
N LEU A 6 -0.11 -7.01 -11.54
CA LEU A 6 -0.95 -8.05 -12.13
C LEU A 6 -2.31 -7.52 -12.58
N MET A 7 -2.98 -6.68 -11.77
CA MET A 7 -4.31 -6.15 -12.09
C MET A 7 -4.32 -5.32 -13.38
N ARG A 8 -3.21 -4.64 -13.70
CA ARG A 8 -3.09 -3.82 -14.91
C ARG A 8 -2.92 -4.62 -16.21
N LYS A 9 -2.52 -5.90 -16.12
CA LYS A 9 -2.19 -6.74 -17.29
C LYS A 9 -3.38 -7.54 -17.84
N PHE A 10 -4.52 -7.56 -17.16
CA PHE A 10 -5.71 -8.28 -17.61
C PHE A 10 -6.70 -7.34 -18.30
N HIS A 11 -7.12 -7.67 -19.52
CA HIS A 11 -8.10 -6.88 -20.29
C HIS A 11 -9.42 -6.70 -19.55
N LEU A 12 -9.95 -7.79 -18.97
CA LEU A 12 -11.19 -7.77 -18.16
C LEU A 12 -11.15 -6.77 -17.00
N THR A 13 -9.97 -6.57 -16.40
CA THR A 13 -9.80 -5.63 -15.30
C THR A 13 -9.78 -4.18 -15.80
N LYS A 14 -9.26 -3.91 -17.00
CA LYS A 14 -9.31 -2.57 -17.61
C LYS A 14 -10.72 -2.19 -18.03
N ASP A 15 -11.45 -3.12 -18.64
CA ASP A 15 -12.82 -2.90 -19.11
C ASP A 15 -13.73 -2.57 -17.92
N PHE A 16 -13.62 -3.32 -16.82
CA PHE A 16 -14.33 -3.02 -15.57
C PHE A 16 -14.06 -1.60 -15.05
N PHE A 17 -12.79 -1.16 -15.01
CA PHE A 17 -12.46 0.18 -14.54
C PHE A 17 -13.00 1.27 -15.47
N GLN A 18 -13.00 1.04 -16.78
CA GLN A 18 -13.60 1.96 -17.76
C GLN A 18 -15.12 2.03 -17.58
N GLU A 19 -15.80 0.90 -17.48
CA GLU A 19 -17.26 0.82 -17.27
C GLU A 19 -17.71 1.50 -15.96
N ASN A 20 -16.86 1.45 -14.92
CA ASN A 20 -17.15 2.06 -13.62
C ASN A 20 -16.59 3.49 -13.47
N ASN A 21 -16.10 4.12 -14.55
CA ASN A 21 -15.51 5.46 -14.54
C ASN A 21 -14.37 5.64 -13.51
N VAL A 22 -13.58 4.59 -13.26
CA VAL A 22 -12.44 4.61 -12.35
C VAL A 22 -11.18 4.95 -13.13
N ALA A 23 -10.63 6.15 -12.88
CA ALA A 23 -9.36 6.56 -13.46
C ALA A 23 -8.19 5.79 -12.85
N LEU A 24 -7.38 5.15 -13.70
CA LEU A 24 -6.17 4.44 -13.27
C LEU A 24 -4.97 5.36 -13.28
N LEU A 25 -4.26 5.44 -12.16
CA LEU A 25 -2.99 6.16 -12.07
C LEU A 25 -1.92 5.47 -12.92
N ASN A 26 -1.06 6.25 -13.59
CA ASN A 26 0.08 5.71 -14.31
C ASN A 26 1.24 5.31 -13.40
N HIS A 27 1.16 4.14 -12.76
CA HIS A 27 2.19 3.65 -11.84
C HIS A 27 3.33 2.94 -12.59
N PRO A 28 4.61 3.28 -12.33
CA PRO A 28 5.74 2.58 -12.91
C PRO A 28 5.86 1.14 -12.40
N VAL A 29 6.33 0.25 -13.26
CA VAL A 29 6.47 -1.18 -12.94
C VAL A 29 7.62 -1.35 -11.94
N CYS A 30 7.45 -2.24 -10.95
CA CYS A 30 8.47 -2.56 -9.94
C CYS A 30 8.86 -1.41 -8.99
N SER A 31 8.01 -0.41 -8.78
CA SER A 31 8.21 0.67 -7.80
C SER A 31 7.31 0.49 -6.57
N PRO A 32 7.65 -0.41 -5.62
CA PRO A 32 6.91 -0.57 -4.37
C PRO A 32 7.08 0.65 -3.45
N ASP A 33 8.20 1.35 -3.59
CA ASP A 33 8.52 2.60 -2.90
C ASP A 33 7.54 3.72 -3.24
N LEU A 34 6.94 3.70 -4.43
CA LEU A 34 5.85 4.59 -4.81
C LEU A 34 4.46 4.12 -4.37
N ASN A 35 4.35 3.04 -3.58
CA ASN A 35 3.06 2.50 -3.12
C ASN A 35 2.88 2.68 -1.60
N PRO A 36 2.21 3.75 -1.13
CA PRO A 36 2.08 4.06 0.29
C PRO A 36 1.40 2.96 1.13
N ILE A 37 0.60 2.10 0.51
CA ILE A 37 -0.09 1.00 1.21
C ILE A 37 0.91 0.01 1.83
N GLU A 38 2.11 -0.14 1.24
CA GLU A 38 3.15 -1.00 1.80
C GLU A 38 3.60 -0.47 3.18
N ASN A 39 3.64 0.85 3.36
CA ASN A 39 3.93 1.46 4.66
C ASN A 39 2.78 1.27 5.66
N VAL A 40 1.52 1.28 5.19
CA VAL A 40 0.35 0.97 6.02
C VAL A 40 0.43 -0.48 6.51
N TRP A 41 0.70 -1.44 5.63
CA TRP A 41 0.87 -2.85 6.04
C TRP A 41 2.02 -3.03 7.03
N GLY A 42 3.15 -2.34 6.82
CA GLY A 42 4.27 -2.35 7.77
C GLY A 42 3.92 -1.73 9.13
N TRP A 43 3.09 -0.70 9.17
CA TRP A 43 2.54 -0.15 10.42
C TRP A 43 1.58 -1.13 11.09
N MET A 44 0.63 -1.71 10.34
CA MET A 44 -0.33 -2.67 10.87
C MET A 44 0.36 -3.90 11.48
N ALA A 45 1.35 -4.46 10.79
CA ALA A 45 2.10 -5.60 11.31
C ALA A 45 2.77 -5.27 12.66
N ARG A 46 3.35 -4.07 12.80
CA ARG A 46 3.95 -3.62 14.06
C ARG A 46 2.93 -3.47 15.18
N GLU A 47 1.74 -2.97 14.88
CA GLU A 47 0.68 -2.83 15.90
C GLU A 47 0.03 -4.17 16.27
N VAL A 48 -0.23 -5.05 15.29
CA VAL A 48 -0.82 -6.39 15.53
C VAL A 48 0.10 -7.23 16.44
N TYR A 49 1.41 -7.21 16.18
CA TYR A 49 2.42 -7.98 16.92
C TYR A 49 3.14 -7.18 18.00
N LYS A 50 2.60 -6.02 18.39
CA LYS A 50 3.19 -5.12 19.39
C LYS A 50 3.50 -5.86 20.68
N ASN A 51 4.61 -5.51 21.31
CA ASN A 51 5.10 -6.13 22.55
C ASN A 51 5.27 -7.66 22.46
N GLY A 52 5.52 -8.19 21.25
CA GLY A 52 5.73 -9.62 21.03
C GLY A 52 4.46 -10.45 21.10
N ARG A 53 3.27 -9.83 21.03
CA ARG A 53 1.97 -10.52 21.04
C ARG A 53 1.95 -11.66 20.02
N GLN A 54 1.53 -12.84 20.46
CA GLN A 54 1.33 -14.02 19.62
C GLN A 54 -0.15 -14.42 19.59
N PHE A 55 -0.56 -15.13 18.54
CA PHE A 55 -1.93 -15.60 18.35
C PHE A 55 -1.92 -17.12 18.25
N GLN A 56 -2.84 -17.78 18.97
CA GLN A 56 -2.96 -19.24 18.98
C GLN A 56 -3.93 -19.77 17.93
N THR A 57 -4.79 -18.91 17.38
CA THR A 57 -5.79 -19.27 16.37
C THR A 57 -5.78 -18.25 15.23
N VAL A 58 -6.20 -18.71 14.05
CA VAL A 58 -6.39 -17.84 12.87
C VAL A 58 -7.46 -16.80 13.15
N ASP A 59 -8.56 -17.17 13.82
CA ASP A 59 -9.66 -16.24 14.13
C ASP A 59 -9.20 -15.07 15.01
N ALA A 60 -8.42 -15.34 16.05
CA ALA A 60 -7.89 -14.29 16.92
C ALA A 60 -6.92 -13.36 16.17
N LEU A 61 -6.12 -13.90 15.25
CA LEU A 61 -5.26 -13.09 14.38
C LEU A 61 -6.10 -12.24 13.42
N CYS A 62 -7.13 -12.80 12.79
CA CYS A 62 -8.04 -12.08 11.91
C CYS A 62 -8.74 -10.93 12.64
N GLU A 63 -9.28 -11.17 13.82
CA GLU A 63 -9.92 -10.15 14.65
C GLU A 63 -8.96 -8.99 14.97
N ALA A 64 -7.72 -9.32 15.34
CA ALA A 64 -6.70 -8.31 15.60
C ALA A 64 -6.36 -7.49 14.34
N ILE A 65 -6.23 -8.13 13.18
CA ILE A 65 -5.98 -7.44 11.91
C ILE A 65 -7.13 -6.48 11.56
N PHE A 66 -8.39 -6.93 11.65
CA PHE A 66 -9.55 -6.08 11.37
C PHE A 66 -9.69 -4.93 12.36
N THR A 67 -9.41 -5.19 13.63
CA THR A 67 -9.38 -4.16 14.67
C THR A 67 -8.29 -3.13 14.38
N THR A 68 -7.07 -3.56 14.05
CA THR A 68 -5.97 -2.65 13.71
C THR A 68 -6.27 -1.85 12.44
N TRP A 69 -6.85 -2.47 11.41
CA TRP A 69 -7.27 -1.79 10.17
C TRP A 69 -8.28 -0.67 10.45
N SER A 70 -9.29 -0.97 11.27
CA SER A 70 -10.34 -0.01 11.63
C SER A 70 -9.81 1.17 12.46
N ASN A 71 -8.63 1.00 13.10
CA ASN A 71 -7.98 1.98 13.95
C ASN A 71 -6.73 2.60 13.30
N VAL A 72 -6.56 2.48 11.98
CA VAL A 72 -5.46 3.16 11.28
C VAL A 72 -5.58 4.67 11.51
N PRO A 73 -4.56 5.35 12.07
CA PRO A 73 -4.65 6.77 12.36
C PRO A 73 -4.78 7.58 11.07
N THR A 74 -5.74 8.50 11.01
CA THR A 74 -5.88 9.43 9.87
C THR A 74 -4.58 10.20 9.60
N MET A 75 -3.89 10.63 10.64
CA MET A 75 -2.59 11.31 10.54
C MET A 75 -1.52 10.47 9.81
N LEU A 76 -1.52 9.14 9.98
CA LEU A 76 -0.62 8.25 9.24
C LEU A 76 -0.95 8.29 7.75
N LEU A 77 -2.24 8.20 7.40
CA LEU A 77 -2.71 8.24 6.00
C LEU A 77 -2.37 9.59 5.34
N GLU A 78 -2.62 10.70 6.03
CA GLU A 78 -2.32 12.05 5.55
C GLU A 78 -0.82 12.25 5.35
N THR A 79 0.01 11.77 6.29
CA THR A 79 1.47 11.83 6.17
C THR A 79 1.97 11.04 4.97
N LEU A 80 1.44 9.82 4.77
CA LEU A 80 1.81 8.96 3.65
C LEU A 80 1.38 9.58 2.31
N ALA A 81 0.15 10.08 2.21
CA ALA A 81 -0.34 10.78 1.03
C ALA A 81 0.51 12.02 0.70
N SER A 82 0.82 12.84 1.70
CA SER A 82 1.65 14.04 1.54
C SER A 82 3.09 13.72 1.13
N SER A 83 3.61 12.53 1.50
CA SER A 83 4.95 12.10 1.11
C SER A 83 5.09 11.76 -0.37
N MET A 84 3.99 11.46 -1.07
CA MET A 84 4.04 11.00 -2.47
C MET A 84 4.72 11.98 -3.41
N TYR A 85 4.51 13.29 -3.20
CA TYR A 85 5.19 14.30 -4.00
C TYR A 85 6.72 14.19 -3.89
N LYS A 86 7.23 13.98 -2.67
CA LYS A 86 8.67 13.80 -2.42
C LYS A 86 9.21 12.51 -3.03
N ARG A 87 8.46 11.42 -2.92
CA ARG A 87 8.85 10.12 -3.53
C ARG A 87 8.97 10.21 -5.04
N ILE A 88 7.97 10.82 -5.69
CA ILE A 88 7.98 11.04 -7.15
C ILE A 88 9.16 11.91 -7.55
N PHE A 89 9.41 13.00 -6.81
CA PHE A 89 10.55 13.88 -7.07
C PHE A 89 11.89 13.13 -6.95
N GLU A 90 12.03 12.27 -5.96
CA GLU A 90 13.25 11.49 -5.76
C GLU A 90 13.46 10.41 -6.84
N VAL A 91 12.39 9.75 -7.31
CA VAL A 91 12.45 8.86 -8.47
C VAL A 91 12.92 9.61 -9.72
N ILE A 92 12.42 10.82 -9.96
CA ILE A 92 12.85 11.66 -11.09
C ILE A 92 14.33 11.99 -10.95
N ASN A 93 14.77 12.43 -9.78
CA ASN A 93 16.17 12.77 -9.52
C ASN A 93 17.11 11.55 -9.63
N ASN A 94 16.62 10.37 -9.30
CA ASN A 94 17.35 9.10 -9.41
C ASN A 94 17.21 8.47 -10.80
N ASN A 95 16.68 9.18 -11.80
CA ASN A 95 16.47 8.70 -13.17
C ASN A 95 15.69 7.37 -13.23
N GLY A 96 14.65 7.22 -12.40
CA GLY A 96 13.88 5.98 -12.29
C GLY A 96 14.46 4.95 -11.32
N GLY A 97 15.58 5.26 -10.67
CA GLY A 97 16.19 4.43 -9.63
C GLY A 97 15.43 4.42 -8.30
N PRO A 98 15.82 3.54 -7.35
CA PRO A 98 15.14 3.39 -6.06
C PRO A 98 15.16 4.67 -5.22
N THR A 99 14.11 4.87 -4.43
CA THR A 99 14.07 5.89 -3.37
C THR A 99 14.45 5.30 -2.01
N HIS A 100 14.56 6.14 -0.98
CA HIS A 100 14.84 5.68 0.39
C HIS A 100 13.58 5.19 1.15
N TYR A 101 12.41 5.18 0.49
CA TYR A 101 11.10 4.87 1.08
C TYR A 101 10.70 3.39 0.99
#